data_AF-A0A835D9Q8-F1
#
_entry.id   AF-A0A835D9Q8-F1
#
_cell.length_a   1.000
_cell.length_b   1.000
_cell.length_c   1.000
_cell.angle_alpha   90.00
_cell.angle_beta   90.00
_cell.angle_gamma   90.00
#
_symmetry.space_group_name_H-M   'P 1'
#
loop_
_entity.id
_entity.type
_entity.pdbx_description
1 polymer ?
#
loop_
_entity_poly.entity_id
_entity_poly.type
_entity_poly.pdbx_seq_one_letter_code
_entity_poly.pdbx_strand_id
1 'polypeptide(L)'
;MAVTVGAAENLGNSTANMLCGSIAPEYGVERVIDSSLMRASRDQPAQIKRKWEVAIGELIELGLLCTQEDSSTRPTMLVAADDLDSLKKYLDSDTTATFASSLGLSSSTL
;
A
#
# COMPACT_ATOMS: atom_id res chain seq x y z
N MET A 1 -22.10 3.44 -53.18
CA MET A 1 -20.74 2.86 -53.19
C MET A 1 -20.72 1.79 -52.10
N ALA A 2 -20.69 0.52 -52.50
CA ALA A 2 -20.71 -0.63 -51.61
C ALA A 2 -19.29 -1.19 -51.46
N VAL A 3 -18.90 -1.52 -50.23
CA VAL A 3 -17.85 -2.50 -49.83
C VAL A 3 -18.32 -3.00 -48.45
N THR A 4 -19.11 -4.07 -48.37
CA THR A 4 -18.73 -5.48 -48.10
C THR A 4 -17.78 -5.73 -46.93
N VAL A 5 -18.27 -6.61 -46.05
CA VAL A 5 -17.73 -7.12 -44.79
C VAL A 5 -16.35 -7.79 -44.96
N GLY A 6 -15.45 -7.49 -44.03
CA GLY A 6 -14.30 -8.34 -43.67
C GLY A 6 -14.44 -8.76 -42.21
N ALA A 7 -14.73 -10.03 -41.99
CA ALA A 7 -14.83 -10.64 -40.67
C ALA A 7 -13.44 -10.94 -40.10
N ALA A 8 -13.35 -10.78 -38.77
CA ALA A 8 -12.51 -11.52 -37.82
C ALA A 8 -10.98 -11.53 -37.97
N GLU A 9 -10.30 -10.63 -37.24
CA GLU A 9 -8.98 -10.84 -36.60
C GLU A 9 -8.57 -9.50 -35.95
N ASN A 10 -8.40 -9.30 -34.64
CA ASN A 10 -7.81 -10.13 -33.62
C ASN A 10 -8.46 -9.68 -32.29
N LEU A 11 -9.28 -10.52 -31.66
CA LEU A 11 -9.73 -10.33 -30.28
C LEU A 11 -8.47 -10.27 -29.44
N GLY A 12 -8.04 -9.05 -29.10
CA GLY A 12 -6.84 -8.80 -28.33
C GLY A 12 -6.78 -9.77 -27.18
N ASN A 13 -5.79 -10.65 -27.26
CA ASN A 13 -5.19 -11.51 -26.25
C ASN A 13 -4.75 -10.74 -25.01
N SER A 14 -5.63 -9.87 -24.49
CA SER A 14 -5.34 -9.00 -23.38
C SER A 14 -5.08 -9.86 -22.17
N THR A 15 -3.82 -9.92 -21.78
CA THR A 15 -3.29 -10.47 -20.52
C THR A 15 -4.07 -9.99 -19.29
N ALA A 16 -4.97 -9.01 -19.44
CA ALA A 16 -5.96 -8.61 -18.45
C ALA A 16 -6.74 -9.79 -17.82
N ASN A 17 -7.01 -10.88 -18.55
CA ASN A 17 -7.70 -12.04 -17.96
C ASN A 17 -6.76 -13.05 -17.25
N MET A 18 -5.44 -12.94 -17.41
CA MET A 18 -4.47 -13.84 -16.74
C MET A 18 -4.34 -13.56 -15.24
N LEU A 19 -4.80 -12.39 -14.78
CA LEU A 19 -4.79 -12.01 -13.38
C LEU A 19 -6.11 -12.33 -12.67
N CYS A 20 -7.17 -12.72 -13.37
CA CYS A 20 -8.46 -12.99 -12.70
C CYS A 20 -8.52 -14.38 -12.02
N GLY A 21 -7.64 -15.33 -12.39
CA GLY A 21 -7.66 -16.70 -11.84
C GLY A 21 -6.57 -17.03 -10.82
N SER A 22 -5.47 -16.27 -10.78
CA SER A 22 -4.27 -16.66 -10.01
C SER A 22 -3.96 -15.74 -8.82
N ILE A 23 -4.72 -14.67 -8.61
CA ILE A 23 -4.69 -13.83 -7.40
C ILE A 23 -5.99 -13.89 -6.59
N ALA A 24 -6.87 -14.86 -6.87
CA ALA A 24 -7.90 -15.30 -5.92
C ALA A 24 -8.32 -16.76 -6.19
N PRO A 25 -7.79 -17.75 -5.46
CA PRO A 25 -8.75 -18.45 -4.60
C PRO A 25 -8.39 -18.37 -3.12
N GLU A 26 -9.33 -17.94 -2.28
CA GLU A 26 -9.33 -18.21 -0.83
C GLU A 26 -8.11 -17.81 0.02
N TYR A 27 -7.08 -17.14 -0.50
CA TYR A 27 -5.95 -16.68 0.31
C TYR A 27 -6.28 -15.31 0.87
N GLY A 28 -7.03 -15.31 1.97
CA GLY A 28 -7.01 -14.19 2.89
C GLY A 28 -5.56 -13.82 3.18
N VAL A 29 -5.28 -12.52 3.22
CA VAL A 29 -3.96 -11.95 3.55
C VAL A 29 -3.30 -12.61 4.78
N GLU A 30 -4.10 -13.21 5.67
CA GLU A 30 -3.66 -14.04 6.79
C GLU A 30 -2.73 -15.21 6.43
N ARG A 31 -2.79 -15.79 5.21
CA ARG A 31 -1.85 -16.84 4.79
C ARG A 31 -0.50 -16.31 4.29
N VAL A 32 -0.43 -15.02 3.97
CA VAL A 32 0.80 -14.34 3.49
C VAL A 32 1.49 -13.60 4.65
N ILE A 33 0.71 -13.15 5.63
CA ILE A 33 1.20 -12.47 6.82
C ILE A 33 1.70 -13.50 7.84
N ASP A 34 2.94 -13.35 8.30
CA ASP A 34 3.52 -14.22 9.32
C ASP A 34 2.66 -14.23 10.61
N SER A 35 2.47 -15.41 11.20
CA SER A 35 1.61 -15.58 12.39
C SER A 35 2.10 -14.77 13.59
N SER A 36 3.42 -14.54 13.72
CA SER A 36 3.99 -13.68 14.76
C SER A 36 3.66 -12.20 14.51
N LEU A 37 3.69 -11.76 13.24
CA LEU A 37 3.33 -10.40 12.85
C LEU A 37 1.84 -10.13 13.08
N MET A 38 0.98 -11.12 12.80
CA MET A 38 -0.45 -11.02 13.06
C MET A 38 -0.76 -10.91 14.56
N ARG A 39 -0.06 -11.68 15.42
CA ARG A 39 -0.19 -11.57 16.88
C ARG A 39 0.33 -10.23 17.39
N ALA A 40 1.53 -9.81 16.94
CA ALA A 40 2.10 -8.52 17.32
C ALA A 40 1.18 -7.35 16.96
N SER A 41 0.50 -7.41 15.82
CA SER A 41 -0.54 -6.45 15.42
C SER A 41 -1.73 -6.45 16.38
N ARG A 42 -2.25 -7.62 16.77
CA ARG A 42 -3.39 -7.72 17.70
C ARG A 42 -3.06 -7.15 19.07
N ASP A 43 -1.84 -7.37 19.55
CA ASP A 43 -1.36 -6.95 20.88
C ASP A 43 -0.98 -5.46 20.96
N GLN A 44 -1.04 -4.71 19.84
CA GLN A 44 -0.74 -3.28 19.86
C GLN A 44 -1.81 -2.46 20.62
N PRO A 45 -1.40 -1.42 21.36
CA PRO A 45 -2.30 -0.51 22.03
C PRO A 45 -3.15 0.24 21.00
N ALA A 46 -4.42 0.51 21.36
CA ALA A 46 -5.38 1.15 20.49
C ALA A 46 -4.90 2.49 19.92
N GLN A 47 -4.06 3.21 20.66
CA GLN A 47 -3.46 4.46 20.19
C GLN A 47 -2.54 4.25 18.99
N ILE A 48 -1.69 3.22 18.98
CA ILE A 48 -0.78 2.96 17.86
C ILE A 48 -1.56 2.47 16.64
N LYS A 49 -2.56 1.61 16.83
CA LYS A 49 -3.47 1.21 15.74
C LYS A 49 -4.13 2.41 15.08
N ARG A 50 -4.65 3.36 15.86
CA ARG A 50 -5.21 4.61 15.32
C ARG A 50 -4.19 5.45 14.57
N LYS A 51 -2.94 5.54 15.04
CA LYS A 51 -1.88 6.27 14.31
C LYS A 51 -1.61 5.63 12.94
N TRP A 52 -1.55 4.31 12.86
CA TRP A 52 -1.42 3.59 11.59
C TRP A 52 -2.64 3.78 10.69
N GLU A 53 -3.87 3.74 11.23
CA GLU A 53 -5.10 3.99 10.47
C GLU A 53 -5.09 5.37 9.82
N VAL A 54 -4.73 6.42 10.58
CA VAL A 54 -4.58 7.78 10.06
C VAL A 54 -3.49 7.82 8.98
N ALA A 55 -2.31 7.24 9.26
CA ALA A 55 -1.20 7.24 8.31
C ALA A 55 -1.52 6.55 6.98
N ILE A 56 -2.26 5.43 7.03
CA ILE A 56 -2.72 4.74 5.83
C ILE A 56 -3.70 5.62 5.05
N GLY A 57 -4.62 6.32 5.72
CA GLY A 57 -5.54 7.26 5.08
C GLY A 57 -4.80 8.38 4.34
N GLU A 58 -3.85 9.02 5.01
CA GLU A 58 -3.01 10.10 4.44
C GLU A 58 -2.17 9.60 3.24
N LEU A 59 -1.59 8.40 3.34
CA LEU A 59 -0.85 7.79 2.22
C LEU A 59 -1.73 7.49 1.00
N ILE A 60 -2.98 7.05 1.24
CA ILE A 60 -3.95 6.83 0.17
C ILE A 60 -4.31 8.16 -0.49
N GLU A 61 -4.57 9.21 0.30
CA GLU A 61 -4.91 10.54 -0.22
C GLU A 61 -3.75 11.12 -1.06
N LEU A 62 -2.51 11.05 -0.57
CA LEU A 62 -1.34 11.46 -1.33
C LEU A 62 -1.18 10.65 -2.62
N GLY A 63 -1.39 9.32 -2.58
CA GLY A 63 -1.36 8.45 -3.75
C GLY A 63 -2.43 8.79 -4.79
N LEU A 64 -3.64 9.15 -4.34
CA LEU A 64 -4.72 9.62 -5.21
C LEU A 64 -4.34 10.95 -5.89
N LEU A 65 -3.76 11.90 -5.15
CA LEU A 65 -3.26 13.15 -5.72
C LEU A 65 -2.15 12.90 -6.76
N CYS A 66 -1.25 11.95 -6.50
CA CYS A 66 -0.15 11.58 -7.42
C CYS A 66 -0.63 10.93 -8.72
N THR A 67 -1.83 10.36 -8.74
CA THR A 67 -2.38 9.60 -9.88
C THR A 67 -3.47 10.35 -10.65
N GLN A 68 -3.69 11.63 -10.37
CA GLN A 68 -4.66 12.43 -11.11
C GLN A 68 -4.28 12.58 -12.60
N GLU A 69 -5.30 12.58 -13.46
CA GLU A 69 -5.15 12.70 -14.91
C GLU A 69 -4.46 14.03 -15.26
N ASP A 70 -4.94 15.11 -14.65
CA ASP A 70 -4.36 16.45 -14.81
C ASP A 70 -2.98 16.53 -14.14
N SER A 71 -1.98 16.98 -14.90
CA SER A 71 -0.63 17.16 -14.37
C SER A 71 -0.49 18.36 -13.43
N SER A 72 -1.41 19.32 -13.51
CA SER A 72 -1.37 20.55 -12.70
C SER A 72 -1.83 20.34 -11.26
N THR A 73 -2.55 19.25 -10.98
CA THR A 73 -3.08 18.94 -9.65
C THR A 73 -2.26 17.88 -8.92
N ARG A 74 -1.42 17.14 -9.65
CA ARG A 74 -0.42 16.24 -9.08
C ARG A 74 0.62 17.03 -8.27
N PRO A 75 1.00 16.56 -7.07
CA PRO A 75 2.01 17.22 -6.28
C PRO A 75 3.37 17.10 -6.96
N THR A 76 4.22 18.11 -6.75
CA THR A 76 5.63 17.97 -7.07
C THR A 76 6.27 16.95 -6.13
N MET A 77 7.35 16.29 -6.56
CA MET A 77 8.08 15.33 -5.72
C MET A 77 8.54 15.95 -4.39
N LEU A 78 8.86 17.25 -4.40
CA LEU A 78 9.26 17.97 -3.18
C LEU A 78 8.12 18.06 -2.17
N VAL A 79 6.90 18.38 -2.63
CA VAL A 79 5.71 18.45 -1.77
C VAL A 79 5.37 17.05 -1.23
N ALA A 80 5.37 16.04 -2.10
CA ALA A 80 5.11 14.66 -1.67
C ALA A 80 6.14 14.18 -0.63
N ALA A 81 7.41 14.53 -0.78
CA ALA A 81 8.45 14.17 0.19
C ALA A 81 8.25 14.87 1.54
N ASP A 82 7.81 16.13 1.54
CA ASP A 82 7.49 16.88 2.77
C ASP A 82 6.29 16.26 3.49
N ASP A 83 5.23 15.90 2.75
CA ASP A 83 4.05 15.22 3.30
C ASP A 83 4.43 13.86 3.93
N LEU A 84 5.29 13.09 3.27
CA LEU A 84 5.80 11.82 3.80
C LEU A 84 6.68 12.01 5.05
N ASP A 85 7.50 13.06 5.12
CA ASP A 85 8.32 13.37 6.29
C ASP A 85 7.46 13.79 7.50
N SER A 86 6.41 14.57 7.25
CA SER A 86 5.41 14.91 8.27
C SER A 86 4.73 13.66 8.81
N LEU A 87 4.32 12.74 7.93
CA LEU A 87 3.69 11.50 8.33
C LEU A 87 4.63 10.56 9.10
N LYS A 88 5.90 10.50 8.68
CA LYS A 88 6.94 9.78 9.41
C LYS A 88 7.11 10.33 10.83
N LYS A 89 7.23 11.65 10.98
CA LYS A 89 7.31 12.31 12.30
C LYS A 89 6.08 12.04 13.15
N TYR A 90 4.89 12.04 12.56
CA TYR A 90 3.64 11.70 13.25
C TYR A 90 3.67 10.27 13.81
N LEU A 91 4.17 9.30 13.05
CA LEU A 91 4.30 7.91 13.50
C LEU A 91 5.35 7.76 14.63
N ASP A 92 6.48 8.47 14.51
CA ASP A 92 7.59 8.41 15.46
C ASP A 92 7.28 9.09 16.81
N SER A 93 6.35 10.05 16.84
CA SER A 93 6.15 10.95 18.00
C SER A 93 5.65 10.29 19.30
N ASP A 94 5.17 9.04 19.29
CA ASP A 94 4.66 8.34 20.50
C ASP A 94 5.09 6.86 20.65
N THR A 95 5.86 6.29 19.71
CA THR A 95 6.04 4.81 19.62
C THR A 95 7.42 4.31 20.07
N THR A 96 8.38 5.21 20.26
CA THR A 96 9.81 4.89 20.07
C THR A 96 10.53 4.19 21.23
N ALA A 97 10.00 4.12 22.46
CA ALA A 97 10.76 3.53 23.58
C ALA A 97 10.42 2.06 23.91
N THR A 98 9.18 1.62 23.70
CA THR A 98 8.71 0.34 24.29
C THR A 98 8.72 -0.83 23.30
N PHE A 99 8.38 -0.60 22.02
CA PHE A 99 8.15 -1.70 21.07
C PHE A 99 9.42 -2.29 20.46
N ALA A 100 10.48 -1.50 20.29
CA ALA A 100 11.79 -1.99 19.85
C ALA A 100 12.36 -3.03 20.85
N SER A 101 12.08 -2.83 22.14
CA SER A 101 12.48 -3.76 23.21
C SER A 101 11.69 -5.09 23.16
N SER A 102 10.44 -5.07 22.64
CA SER A 102 9.57 -6.26 22.59
C SER A 102 9.77 -7.14 21.35
N LEU A 103 10.30 -6.59 20.26
CA LEU A 103 10.55 -7.35 19.02
C LEU A 103 11.88 -8.12 19.01
N GLY A 104 12.69 -8.03 20.05
CA GLY A 104 13.92 -8.83 20.16
C GLY A 104 14.92 -8.58 19.02
N LEU A 105 14.84 -7.43 18.35
CA LEU A 105 15.86 -6.98 17.39
C LEU A 105 17.12 -6.60 18.20
N SER A 106 17.84 -7.62 18.68
CA SER A 106 19.17 -7.46 19.26
C SER A 106 20.02 -6.75 18.22
N SER A 107 20.51 -5.57 18.62
CA SER A 107 21.65 -4.92 17.99
C SER A 107 22.78 -5.94 17.88
N SER A 108 23.03 -6.45 16.67
CA SER A 108 24.26 -7.18 16.38
C SER A 108 25.32 -6.15 16.07
N THR A 109 26.09 -5.80 17.09
CA THR A 109 27.40 -5.18 16.91
C THR A 109 28.31 -6.17 16.18
N LEU A 110 28.68 -5.84 14.95
CA LEU A 110 30.00 -6.15 14.41
C LEU A 110 30.45 -4.99 13.52
#